data_AF-A0A919R9A2-F1
#
_entry.id   AF-A0A919R9A2-F1
#
_cell.length_a   1.000
_cell.length_b   1.000
_cell.length_c   1.000
_cell.angle_alpha   90.00
_cell.angle_beta   90.00
_cell.angle_gamma   90.00
#
_symmetry.space_group_name_H-M   'P 1'
#
loop_
_entity.id
_entity.type
_entity.pdbx_description
1 polymer ?
#
loop_
_entity_poly.entity_id
_entity_poly.type
_entity_poly.pdbx_seq_one_letter_code
_entity_poly.pdbx_strand_id
1 'polypeptide(L)'
;MGGGGRENSRTALIVAVIGAAATVVAAVIGVLGSGDGDHATAASPPPTTAFPATPPFRSGSSNSTPLTPATTDSAEIRFQGRVRLTSGGLDLDHIPPDSSFEELRYETQPGPGLRVDPALAAALWRTSGAPTRKACAHALDTSPLSPDHRFDDPAPGTTFCLRTNRDRVAFVQVLQAVDEGLALQVIVWDGGPG
;
A
#
# COMPACT_ATOMS: atom_id res chain seq x y z
N MET A 1 27.76 48.11 37.50
CA MET A 1 28.80 47.14 37.91
C MET A 1 28.14 45.80 38.15
N GLY A 2 28.57 44.77 37.41
CA GLY A 2 28.34 43.32 37.62
C GLY A 2 26.88 42.84 37.46
N GLY A 3 26.49 41.94 36.55
CA GLY A 3 27.25 40.99 35.73
C GLY A 3 26.87 39.56 36.10
N GLY A 4 26.45 38.78 35.09
CA GLY A 4 26.38 37.31 35.11
C GLY A 4 25.03 36.74 35.56
N GLY A 5 24.45 35.73 34.91
CA GLY A 5 24.90 34.90 33.79
C GLY A 5 23.78 33.89 33.53
N ARG A 6 23.43 33.72 32.24
CA ARG A 6 22.58 32.63 31.79
C ARG A 6 23.47 31.40 31.63
N GLU A 7 23.24 30.34 32.40
CA GLU A 7 23.77 29.02 32.10
C GLU A 7 22.68 27.96 32.25
N ASN A 8 22.43 27.32 31.11
CA ASN A 8 21.57 26.16 30.95
C ASN A 8 22.28 24.94 31.55
N SER A 9 21.59 24.09 32.30
CA SER A 9 21.96 22.67 32.29
C SER A 9 20.81 21.77 32.69
N ARG A 10 20.50 20.89 31.74
CA ARG A 10 19.54 19.80 31.82
C ARG A 10 20.14 18.70 32.69
N THR A 11 19.43 18.25 33.71
CA THR A 11 19.78 17.01 34.42
C THR A 11 18.63 16.04 34.27
N ALA A 12 18.78 15.14 33.29
CA ALA A 12 17.95 13.96 33.14
C ALA A 12 18.39 12.92 34.18
N LEU A 13 17.44 12.34 34.91
CA LEU A 13 17.68 11.12 35.69
C LEU A 13 16.87 10.00 35.03
N ILE A 14 17.62 9.11 34.40
CA ILE A 14 17.18 7.95 33.63
C ILE A 14 16.68 6.89 34.62
N VAL A 15 15.41 6.48 34.46
CA VAL A 15 14.83 5.32 35.15
C VAL A 15 15.07 4.09 34.27
N ALA A 16 16.04 3.26 34.63
CA ALA A 16 16.28 1.97 34.00
C ALA A 16 15.50 0.88 34.76
N VAL A 17 14.37 0.44 34.22
CA VAL A 17 13.71 -0.81 34.62
C VAL A 17 14.00 -1.84 33.54
N ILE A 18 14.98 -2.72 33.81
CA ILE A 18 15.29 -3.87 32.96
C ILE A 18 14.36 -5.01 33.39
N GLY A 19 13.27 -5.20 32.63
CA GLY A 19 12.30 -6.28 32.81
C GLY A 19 12.50 -7.40 31.77
N ALA A 20 12.91 -8.55 32.28
CA ALA A 20 12.63 -9.94 31.88
C ALA A 20 12.59 -10.38 30.39
N ALA A 21 13.32 -11.48 30.16
CA ALA A 21 13.44 -12.25 28.93
C ALA A 21 12.19 -13.07 28.52
N ALA A 22 12.09 -13.40 27.24
CA ALA A 22 11.51 -14.66 26.77
C ALA A 22 12.07 -15.03 25.39
N THR A 23 12.83 -16.12 25.34
CA THR A 23 13.24 -16.83 24.14
C THR A 23 12.06 -17.65 23.59
N VAL A 24 11.81 -17.60 22.29
CA VAL A 24 11.00 -18.61 21.60
C VAL A 24 11.82 -19.18 20.45
N VAL A 25 12.31 -20.40 20.67
CA VAL A 25 12.82 -21.31 19.66
C VAL A 25 11.61 -22.04 19.07
N ALA A 26 11.44 -21.98 17.75
CA ALA A 26 10.64 -22.95 17.02
C ALA A 26 11.35 -23.28 15.70
N ALA A 27 12.10 -24.37 15.73
CA ALA A 27 12.58 -25.05 14.53
C ALA A 27 11.41 -25.84 13.92
N VAL A 28 11.16 -25.68 12.63
CA VAL A 28 10.33 -26.61 11.86
C VAL A 28 11.22 -27.30 10.84
N ILE A 29 11.42 -28.59 11.09
CA ILE A 29 12.04 -29.58 10.21
C ILE A 29 10.92 -30.17 9.33
N GLY A 30 11.22 -30.37 8.04
CA GLY A 30 10.48 -31.24 7.12
C GLY A 30 10.00 -30.50 5.87
N VAL A 31 10.15 -31.00 4.64
CA VAL A 31 10.44 -32.34 4.15
C VAL A 31 11.07 -32.21 2.76
N LEU A 32 12.07 -33.05 2.50
CA LEU A 32 12.64 -33.33 1.18
C LEU A 32 11.58 -33.94 0.27
N GLY A 33 11.38 -33.35 -0.91
CA GLY A 33 10.58 -33.94 -1.98
C GLY A 33 11.29 -33.76 -3.32
N SER A 34 12.27 -34.62 -3.59
CA SER A 34 12.79 -34.84 -4.94
C SER A 34 11.73 -35.57 -5.75
N GLY A 35 11.32 -34.98 -6.87
CA GLY A 35 10.44 -35.59 -7.85
C GLY A 35 10.95 -35.31 -9.25
N ASP A 36 11.98 -36.04 -9.66
CA ASP A 36 12.33 -36.25 -11.06
C ASP A 36 11.18 -36.98 -11.76
N GLY A 37 10.69 -36.39 -12.84
CA GLY A 37 9.67 -36.95 -13.72
C GLY A 37 10.03 -36.62 -15.16
N ASP A 38 10.85 -37.49 -15.75
CA ASP A 38 11.23 -37.49 -17.15
C ASP A 38 10.04 -37.68 -18.12
N HIS A 39 10.17 -36.98 -19.26
CA HIS A 39 9.75 -37.36 -20.61
C HIS A 39 8.39 -38.02 -20.85
N ALA A 40 7.52 -37.30 -21.58
CA ALA A 40 6.80 -37.88 -22.71
C ALA A 40 6.49 -36.85 -23.82
N THR A 41 6.80 -37.28 -25.02
CA THR A 41 6.88 -36.58 -26.31
C THR A 41 5.52 -36.34 -26.97
N ALA A 42 5.41 -35.17 -27.61
CA ALA A 42 4.67 -34.77 -28.83
C ALA A 42 3.36 -35.47 -29.26
N ALA A 43 2.35 -34.66 -29.65
CA ALA A 43 1.92 -34.47 -31.05
C ALA A 43 0.60 -33.66 -31.17
N SER A 44 0.54 -32.81 -32.19
CA SER A 44 -0.64 -32.14 -32.79
C SER A 44 -0.44 -32.20 -34.31
N PRO A 45 -1.42 -31.92 -35.21
CA PRO A 45 -2.91 -31.98 -35.21
C PRO A 45 -3.42 -32.67 -36.54
N PRO A 46 -4.40 -32.17 -37.36
CA PRO A 46 -5.88 -31.96 -37.29
C PRO A 46 -6.62 -32.87 -38.36
N PRO A 47 -7.77 -32.57 -39.06
CA PRO A 47 -8.88 -31.58 -38.93
C PRO A 47 -10.34 -32.13 -39.16
N THR A 48 -11.32 -31.20 -39.13
CA THR A 48 -12.59 -31.14 -39.91
C THR A 48 -13.77 -32.07 -39.59
N THR A 49 -14.88 -31.47 -39.12
CA THR A 49 -16.16 -31.52 -39.86
C THR A 49 -17.08 -30.36 -39.47
N ALA A 50 -17.40 -29.49 -40.44
CA ALA A 50 -18.51 -28.56 -40.36
C ALA A 50 -19.76 -29.24 -40.94
N PHE A 51 -20.95 -29.02 -40.38
CA PHE A 51 -22.22 -28.83 -41.12
C PHE A 51 -23.28 -28.16 -40.20
N PRO A 52 -24.24 -27.41 -40.78
CA PRO A 52 -25.17 -26.53 -40.09
C PRO A 52 -26.53 -27.20 -39.82
N ALA A 53 -27.28 -26.71 -38.83
CA ALA A 53 -28.74 -26.89 -38.78
C ALA A 53 -29.40 -25.75 -37.98
N THR A 54 -30.11 -24.89 -38.69
CA THR A 54 -31.05 -23.89 -38.15
C THR A 54 -32.39 -24.56 -37.83
N PRO A 55 -33.01 -24.29 -36.67
CA PRO A 55 -34.47 -24.32 -36.53
C PRO A 55 -35.04 -23.03 -35.91
N PRO A 56 -36.37 -22.82 -35.95
CA PRO A 56 -36.98 -21.52 -36.23
C PRO A 56 -37.20 -20.64 -35.00
N PHE A 57 -37.37 -19.35 -35.30
CA PHE A 57 -37.88 -18.30 -34.42
C PHE A 57 -39.05 -18.77 -33.54
N ARG A 58 -38.89 -18.62 -32.22
CA ARG A 58 -39.99 -18.42 -31.28
C ARG A 58 -39.74 -17.11 -30.54
N SER A 59 -40.51 -16.10 -30.91
CA SER A 59 -40.61 -14.81 -30.21
C SER A 59 -41.27 -15.03 -28.85
N GLY A 60 -40.47 -15.41 -27.86
CA GLY A 60 -40.82 -15.30 -26.44
C GLY A 60 -40.32 -13.95 -25.95
N SER A 61 -41.24 -13.03 -25.68
CA SER A 61 -40.96 -11.71 -25.11
C SER A 61 -40.50 -11.89 -23.65
N SER A 62 -39.23 -12.19 -23.47
CA SER A 62 -38.56 -11.98 -22.19
C SER A 62 -38.19 -10.51 -22.15
N ASN A 63 -38.96 -9.74 -21.37
CA ASN A 63 -38.69 -8.35 -21.06
C ASN A 63 -37.42 -8.29 -20.19
N SER A 64 -36.26 -8.52 -20.80
CA SER A 64 -34.96 -8.32 -20.20
C SER A 64 -34.80 -6.82 -20.05
N THR A 65 -35.09 -6.29 -18.86
CA THR A 65 -34.54 -5.01 -18.44
C THR A 65 -33.05 -5.03 -18.79
N PRO A 66 -32.52 -4.04 -19.53
CA PRO A 66 -31.10 -3.93 -19.71
C PRO A 66 -30.49 -3.83 -18.32
N LEU A 67 -29.75 -4.86 -17.90
CA LEU A 67 -28.83 -4.74 -16.79
C LEU A 67 -27.88 -3.63 -17.20
N THR A 68 -28.07 -2.45 -16.63
CA THR A 68 -27.09 -1.39 -16.66
C THR A 68 -25.77 -2.05 -16.29
N PRO A 69 -24.71 -1.98 -17.13
CA PRO A 69 -23.42 -2.51 -16.73
C PRO A 69 -23.09 -1.81 -15.41
N ALA A 70 -22.92 -2.59 -14.34
CA ALA A 70 -22.36 -2.07 -13.11
C ALA A 70 -21.07 -1.38 -13.54
N THR A 71 -21.01 -0.06 -13.35
CA THR A 71 -19.81 0.71 -13.67
C THR A 71 -18.74 0.15 -12.76
N THR A 72 -17.94 -0.77 -13.28
CA THR A 72 -16.70 -1.18 -12.63
C THR A 72 -15.90 0.10 -12.57
N ASP A 73 -15.85 0.69 -11.37
CA ASP A 73 -14.99 1.82 -11.03
C ASP A 73 -13.54 1.32 -11.05
N SER A 74 -13.09 0.91 -12.24
CA SER A 74 -11.73 0.53 -12.54
C SER A 74 -10.98 1.83 -12.80
N ALA A 75 -10.61 2.48 -11.71
CA ALA A 75 -9.62 3.55 -11.81
C ALA A 75 -8.32 2.97 -12.37
N GLU A 76 -7.74 3.66 -13.34
CA GLU A 76 -6.48 3.28 -13.93
C GLU A 76 -5.37 3.31 -12.88
N ILE A 77 -4.61 2.21 -12.77
CA ILE A 77 -3.43 2.15 -11.91
C ILE A 77 -2.29 2.79 -12.68
N ARG A 78 -1.77 3.91 -12.15
CA ARG A 78 -0.59 4.57 -12.71
C ARG A 78 0.70 3.90 -12.29
N PHE A 79 0.73 3.43 -11.06
CA PHE A 79 1.89 2.74 -10.51
C PHE A 79 1.46 1.71 -9.48
N GLN A 80 2.11 0.56 -9.50
CA GLN A 80 2.04 -0.43 -8.45
C GLN A 80 3.41 -1.08 -8.31
N GLY A 81 4.00 -0.98 -7.12
CA GLY A 81 5.35 -1.49 -6.93
C GLY A 81 5.91 -1.24 -5.54
N ARG A 82 7.11 -1.76 -5.34
CA ARG A 82 7.90 -1.52 -4.14
C ARG A 82 8.75 -0.28 -4.33
N VAL A 83 8.79 0.58 -3.33
CA VAL A 83 9.56 1.82 -3.30
C VAL A 83 10.26 1.97 -1.96
N ARG A 84 11.34 2.74 -1.93
CA ARG A 84 12.07 3.05 -0.70
C ARG A 84 11.75 4.48 -0.29
N LEU A 85 11.21 4.64 0.91
CA LEU A 85 11.04 5.95 1.55
C LEU A 85 12.28 6.25 2.38
N THR A 86 12.82 7.45 2.23
CA THR A 86 13.99 7.93 2.99
C THR A 86 13.70 9.31 3.59
N SER A 87 14.70 9.90 4.26
CA SER A 87 14.62 11.27 4.77
C SER A 87 14.51 12.34 3.68
N GLY A 88 14.89 12.00 2.44
CA GLY A 88 14.70 12.83 1.24
C GLY A 88 13.27 12.87 0.70
N GLY A 89 12.39 12.02 1.23
CA GLY A 89 10.99 11.97 0.87
C GLY A 89 10.65 10.97 -0.24
N LEU A 90 9.40 11.02 -0.68
CA LEU A 90 8.88 10.30 -1.84
C LEU A 90 7.79 11.14 -2.53
N ASP A 91 7.91 11.32 -3.85
CA ASP A 91 6.88 11.88 -4.73
C ASP A 91 6.10 10.74 -5.41
N LEU A 92 4.79 10.70 -5.17
CA LEU A 92 3.88 9.67 -5.68
C LEU A 92 3.18 10.07 -6.98
N ASP A 93 3.34 11.31 -7.42
CA ASP A 93 2.86 11.83 -8.68
C ASP A 93 3.86 11.64 -9.83
N HIS A 94 5.15 11.50 -9.52
CA HIS A 94 6.17 10.96 -10.43
C HIS A 94 6.03 9.44 -10.59
N ILE A 95 6.19 8.94 -11.82
CA ILE A 95 6.05 7.51 -12.13
C ILE A 95 7.27 7.03 -12.92
N PRO A 96 8.11 6.12 -12.40
CA PRO A 96 8.02 5.52 -11.05
C PRO A 96 8.29 6.56 -9.94
N PRO A 97 7.75 6.40 -8.71
CA PRO A 97 8.00 7.34 -7.61
C PRO A 97 9.48 7.63 -7.39
N ASP A 98 9.83 8.89 -7.21
CA ASP A 98 11.20 9.34 -7.02
C ASP A 98 11.46 9.93 -5.62
N SER A 99 12.74 10.09 -5.28
CA SER A 99 13.15 10.63 -3.99
C SER A 99 13.10 12.16 -4.00
N SER A 100 11.89 12.71 -3.90
CA SER A 100 11.64 14.12 -3.66
C SER A 100 10.58 14.30 -2.58
N PHE A 101 10.60 15.45 -1.89
CA PHE A 101 9.74 15.65 -0.72
C PHE A 101 8.42 16.30 -1.12
N GLU A 102 7.45 15.48 -1.56
CA GLU A 102 6.11 15.96 -1.95
C GLU A 102 4.98 15.31 -1.13
N GLU A 103 4.96 13.98 -0.94
CA GLU A 103 3.89 13.32 -0.19
C GLU A 103 4.33 12.71 1.14
N LEU A 104 5.47 12.02 1.16
CA LEU A 104 5.90 11.21 2.31
C LEU A 104 7.30 11.57 2.77
N ARG A 105 7.55 11.47 4.07
CA ARG A 105 8.90 11.49 4.68
C ARG A 105 9.12 10.34 5.61
N TYR A 106 10.35 9.84 5.64
CA TYR A 106 10.88 9.16 6.81
C TYR A 106 11.63 10.16 7.70
N GLU A 107 11.33 10.16 8.99
CA GLU A 107 11.99 11.00 9.99
C GLU A 107 12.72 10.12 11.02
N THR A 108 13.88 10.57 11.48
CA THR A 108 14.68 9.86 12.51
C THR A 108 14.69 10.58 13.85
N GLN A 109 14.15 11.80 13.92
CA GLN A 109 14.01 12.57 15.15
C GLN A 109 12.54 12.97 15.36
N PRO A 110 11.98 12.89 16.58
CA PRO A 110 12.61 12.43 17.83
C PRO A 110 12.87 10.91 17.90
N GLY A 111 12.38 10.14 16.93
CA GLY A 111 12.66 8.72 16.72
C GLY A 111 12.36 8.34 15.27
N PRO A 112 12.42 7.04 14.89
CA PRO A 112 11.98 6.59 13.58
C PRO A 112 10.48 6.85 13.40
N GLY A 113 10.09 7.39 12.26
CA GLY A 113 8.68 7.63 11.96
C GLY A 113 8.42 7.92 10.50
N LEU A 114 7.18 7.71 10.08
CA LEU A 114 6.67 8.10 8.78
C LEU A 114 5.73 9.29 8.95
N ARG A 115 5.92 10.32 8.13
CA ARG A 115 4.98 11.45 8.03
C ARG A 115 4.45 11.56 6.61
N VAL A 116 3.18 11.96 6.53
CA VAL A 116 2.57 12.48 5.32
C VAL A 116 2.72 14.01 5.36
N ASP A 117 2.87 14.66 4.20
CA ASP A 117 2.85 16.11 4.14
C ASP A 117 1.53 16.65 4.75
N PRO A 118 1.60 17.63 5.69
CA PRO A 118 0.43 18.10 6.42
C PRO A 118 -0.59 18.83 5.54
N ALA A 119 -0.25 19.24 4.32
CA ALA A 119 -1.19 19.79 3.37
C ALA A 119 -2.06 18.71 2.69
N LEU A 120 -1.70 17.43 2.85
CA LEU A 120 -2.36 16.30 2.21
C LEU A 120 -3.26 15.54 3.18
N ALA A 121 -4.33 14.96 2.64
CA ALA A 121 -5.22 14.10 3.41
C ALA A 121 -4.64 12.68 3.48
N ALA A 122 -4.67 12.07 4.67
CA ALA A 122 -4.35 10.66 4.88
C ALA A 122 -5.42 9.98 5.73
N ALA A 123 -5.58 8.67 5.60
CA ALA A 123 -6.52 7.88 6.40
C ALA A 123 -6.00 6.46 6.60
N LEU A 124 -6.25 5.85 7.75
CA LEU A 124 -5.89 4.45 7.98
C LEU A 124 -6.71 3.52 7.08
N TRP A 125 -6.04 2.55 6.48
CA TRP A 125 -6.73 1.49 5.73
C TRP A 125 -7.17 0.40 6.71
N ARG A 126 -8.49 0.27 6.89
CA ARG A 126 -9.09 -0.69 7.85
C ARG A 126 -9.89 -1.80 7.18
N THR A 127 -9.97 -1.78 5.85
CA THR A 127 -10.79 -2.71 5.08
C THR A 127 -10.00 -3.99 4.82
N SER A 128 -10.65 -5.14 4.95
CA SER A 128 -10.06 -6.42 4.57
C SER A 128 -10.05 -6.61 3.05
N GLY A 129 -8.99 -7.20 2.51
CA GLY A 129 -8.89 -7.55 1.09
C GLY A 129 -7.98 -6.62 0.29
N ALA A 130 -8.00 -6.78 -1.03
CA ALA A 130 -7.19 -5.98 -1.93
C ALA A 130 -7.64 -4.49 -1.91
N PRO A 131 -6.70 -3.54 -1.82
CA PRO A 131 -7.05 -2.12 -1.82
C PRO A 131 -7.61 -1.70 -3.17
N THR A 132 -8.63 -0.84 -3.13
CA THR A 132 -9.25 -0.26 -4.33
C THR A 132 -9.29 1.26 -4.18
N ARG A 133 -9.23 1.99 -5.30
CA ARG A 133 -9.31 3.46 -5.30
C ARG A 133 -10.53 3.94 -4.50
N LYS A 134 -11.71 3.40 -4.80
CA LYS A 134 -12.98 3.83 -4.19
C LYS A 134 -12.98 3.69 -2.68
N ALA A 135 -12.56 2.54 -2.17
CA ALA A 135 -12.53 2.30 -0.73
C ALA A 135 -11.48 3.20 -0.04
N CYS A 136 -10.38 3.49 -0.74
CA CYS A 136 -9.31 4.33 -0.21
C CYS A 136 -9.73 5.81 -0.18
N ALA A 137 -10.38 6.30 -1.24
CA ALA A 137 -11.04 7.60 -1.28
C ALA A 137 -12.09 7.76 -0.19
N HIS A 138 -12.95 6.75 -0.03
CA HIS A 138 -13.95 6.75 1.04
C HIS A 138 -13.32 6.85 2.44
N ALA A 139 -12.21 6.14 2.69
CA ALA A 139 -11.49 6.25 3.97
C ALA A 139 -10.95 7.67 4.20
N LEU A 140 -10.42 8.30 3.16
CA LEU A 140 -9.94 9.70 3.20
C LEU A 140 -11.06 10.69 3.52
N ASP A 141 -12.25 10.48 2.96
CA ASP A 141 -13.38 11.40 3.16
C ASP A 141 -14.11 11.17 4.49
N THR A 142 -14.09 9.95 5.03
CA THR A 142 -14.89 9.58 6.22
C THR A 142 -14.10 9.49 7.52
N SER A 143 -12.79 9.29 7.46
CA SER A 143 -11.93 9.14 8.65
C SER A 143 -10.52 9.66 8.39
N PRO A 144 -10.35 10.95 8.02
CA PRO A 144 -9.04 11.53 7.84
C PRO A 144 -8.26 11.54 9.16
N LEU A 145 -6.95 11.31 9.04
CA LEU A 145 -5.98 11.53 10.09
C LEU A 145 -5.78 13.05 10.28
N SER A 146 -5.37 13.45 11.47
CA SER A 146 -4.96 14.83 11.72
C SER A 146 -3.80 15.21 10.78
N PRO A 147 -3.72 16.47 10.28
CA PRO A 147 -2.63 16.94 9.42
C PRO A 147 -1.24 16.66 9.98
N ASP A 148 -1.09 16.78 11.30
CA ASP A 148 0.18 16.54 11.98
C ASP A 148 0.44 15.08 12.34
N HIS A 149 -0.45 14.15 11.96
CA HIS A 149 -0.30 12.74 12.30
C HIS A 149 1.03 12.20 11.82
N ARG A 150 1.68 11.47 12.71
CA ARG A 150 2.94 10.79 12.47
C ARG A 150 2.77 9.35 12.90
N PHE A 151 3.20 8.44 12.04
CA PHE A 151 3.29 7.04 12.38
C PHE A 151 4.65 6.84 13.07
N ASP A 152 4.64 6.85 14.40
CA ASP A 152 5.84 6.56 15.18
C ASP A 152 6.17 5.07 15.10
N ASP A 153 7.42 4.77 14.71
CA ASP A 153 7.94 3.42 14.52
C ASP A 153 6.96 2.45 13.82
N PRO A 154 6.58 2.72 12.56
CA PRO A 154 5.51 1.99 11.90
C PRO A 154 5.92 0.53 11.67
N ALA A 155 5.19 -0.38 12.31
CA ALA A 155 5.42 -1.82 12.16
C ALA A 155 5.15 -2.29 10.71
N PRO A 156 5.84 -3.35 10.24
CA PRO A 156 5.48 -4.08 9.03
C PRO A 156 3.98 -4.40 8.97
N GLY A 157 3.35 -4.13 7.83
CA GLY A 157 1.91 -4.29 7.64
C GLY A 157 1.06 -3.05 7.98
N THR A 158 1.66 -1.98 8.50
CA THR A 158 0.96 -0.68 8.63
C THR A 158 0.48 -0.23 7.26
N THR A 159 -0.81 0.07 7.14
CA THR A 159 -1.44 0.45 5.86
C THR A 159 -2.27 1.72 6.00
N PHE A 160 -2.19 2.56 4.98
CA PHE A 160 -2.92 3.82 4.94
C PHE A 160 -3.16 4.26 3.50
N CYS A 161 -4.12 5.17 3.37
CA CYS A 161 -4.50 5.87 2.17
C CYS A 161 -4.01 7.31 2.27
N LEU A 162 -3.69 7.91 1.13
CA LEU A 162 -3.41 9.35 1.04
C LEU A 162 -3.94 9.93 -0.28
N ARG A 163 -4.21 11.23 -0.27
CA ARG A 163 -4.46 12.03 -1.48
C ARG A 163 -3.19 12.79 -1.83
N THR A 164 -2.67 12.63 -3.04
CA THR A 164 -1.43 13.28 -3.50
C THR A 164 -1.67 14.75 -3.84
N ASN A 165 -0.60 15.51 -4.14
CA ASN A 165 -0.72 16.92 -4.48
C ASN A 165 -1.44 17.18 -5.82
N ARG A 166 -1.58 16.16 -6.70
CA ARG A 166 -2.41 16.21 -7.92
C ARG A 166 -3.76 15.49 -7.78
N ASP A 167 -4.32 15.43 -6.58
CA ASP A 167 -5.63 14.84 -6.29
C ASP A 167 -5.75 13.35 -6.66
N ARG A 168 -4.62 12.64 -6.73
CA ARG A 168 -4.62 11.18 -6.92
C ARG A 168 -4.82 10.47 -5.60
N VAL A 169 -5.34 9.25 -5.68
CA VAL A 169 -5.49 8.39 -4.50
C VAL A 169 -4.36 7.39 -4.51
N ALA A 170 -3.69 7.24 -3.37
CA ALA A 170 -2.65 6.24 -3.19
C ALA A 170 -2.91 5.38 -1.96
N PHE A 171 -2.59 4.10 -2.08
CA PHE A 171 -2.50 3.16 -0.98
C PHE A 171 -1.04 2.86 -0.69
N VAL A 172 -0.68 2.85 0.59
CA VAL A 172 0.68 2.60 1.07
C VAL A 172 0.63 1.51 2.13
N GLN A 173 1.54 0.55 2.00
CA GLN A 173 1.83 -0.47 3.00
C GLN A 173 3.30 -0.43 3.38
N VAL A 174 3.59 -0.34 4.67
CA VAL A 174 4.94 -0.51 5.19
C VAL A 174 5.30 -1.99 5.13
N LEU A 175 6.35 -2.34 4.40
CA LEU A 175 6.83 -3.72 4.29
C LEU A 175 7.81 -4.04 5.40
N GLN A 176 8.83 -3.20 5.58
CA GLN A 176 9.87 -3.36 6.59
C GLN A 176 10.68 -2.08 6.74
N ALA A 177 11.33 -1.93 7.89
CA ALA A 177 12.43 -0.99 8.04
C ALA A 177 13.63 -1.44 7.21
N VAL A 178 14.36 -0.48 6.65
CA VAL A 178 15.63 -0.67 5.96
C VAL A 178 16.63 0.33 6.51
N ASP A 179 17.92 0.18 6.19
CA ASP A 179 18.91 1.18 6.54
C ASP A 179 18.43 2.56 6.05
N GLU A 180 18.36 3.53 6.96
CA GLU A 180 17.96 4.92 6.69
C GLU A 180 16.56 5.12 6.06
N GLY A 181 15.62 4.19 6.26
CA GLY A 181 14.28 4.36 5.69
C GLY A 181 13.30 3.22 5.89
N LEU A 182 12.28 3.19 5.03
CA LEU A 182 11.26 2.14 4.97
C LEU A 182 11.15 1.60 3.54
N ALA A 183 11.00 0.29 3.40
CA ALA A 183 10.50 -0.30 2.17
C ALA A 183 8.97 -0.28 2.21
N LEU A 184 8.36 0.25 1.15
CA LEU A 184 6.91 0.39 1.02
C LEU A 184 6.41 -0.40 -0.19
N GLN A 185 5.20 -0.93 -0.10
CA GLN A 185 4.40 -1.31 -1.25
C GLN A 185 3.39 -0.19 -1.50
N VAL A 186 3.36 0.31 -2.74
CA VAL A 186 2.51 1.44 -3.11
C VAL A 186 1.64 1.06 -4.30
N ILE A 187 0.41 1.60 -4.32
CA ILE A 187 -0.48 1.63 -5.48
C ILE A 187 -0.98 3.06 -5.64
N VAL A 188 -0.81 3.64 -6.82
CA VAL A 188 -1.31 4.97 -7.18
C VAL A 188 -2.33 4.81 -8.29
N TRP A 189 -3.54 5.32 -8.05
CA TRP A 189 -4.60 5.38 -9.06
C TRP A 189 -4.72 6.79 -9.64
N ASP A 190 -5.16 6.91 -10.88
CA ASP A 190 -5.55 8.22 -11.42
C ASP A 190 -6.71 8.83 -10.62
N GLY A 191 -6.75 10.16 -10.59
CA GLY A 191 -7.88 10.91 -10.06
C GLY A 191 -9.09 10.73 -10.96
N GLY A 192 -10.25 10.48 -10.36
CA GLY A 192 -11.55 10.50 -11.04
C GLY A 192 -12.59 11.16 -10.14
N PRO A 193 -13.80 11.49 -10.62
CA PRO A 193 -14.86 11.93 -9.73
C PRO A 193 -15.12 10.82 -8.69
N GLY A 194 -15.21 11.23 -7.42
CA GLY A 194 -15.74 10.39 -6.34
C GLY A 194 -17.25 10.33 -6.39
#